data_AF-A0A2J5P3C3-F1
#
_entry.id   AF-A0A2J5P3C3-F1
#
_cell.length_a   1.000
_cell.length_b   1.000
_cell.length_c   1.000
_cell.angle_alpha   90.00
_cell.angle_beta   90.00
_cell.angle_gamma   90.00
#
_symmetry.space_group_name_H-M   'P 1'
#
loop_
_entity.id
_entity.type
_entity.pdbx_description
1 polymer ?
#
loop_
_entity_poly.entity_id
_entity_poly.type
_entity_poly.pdbx_seq_one_letter_code
_entity_poly.pdbx_strand_id
1 'polypeptide(L)' 'MQKSVLVTGCSSGIGLESALDLKRQGFNVLAACRKAEDVARMQELGLTGVLLDLDDP' A
#
# COMPACT_ATOMS: atom_id res chain seq x y z
N MET A 1 15.14 -4.87 -13.48
CA MET A 1 13.85 -5.41 -13.00
C MET A 1 13.47 -4.66 -11.73
N GLN A 2 12.24 -4.15 -11.64
CA GLN A 2 11.74 -3.47 -10.44
C GLN A 2 11.31 -4.51 -9.40
N LYS A 3 11.70 -4.32 -8.13
CA LYS A 3 11.27 -5.20 -7.03
C LYS A 3 9.89 -4.80 -6.53
N SER A 4 9.04 -5.79 -6.24
CA SER A 4 7.70 -5.56 -5.70
C SER A 4 7.66 -5.82 -4.19
N VAL A 5 6.90 -5.02 -3.45
CA VAL A 5 6.65 -5.19 -2.01
C VAL A 5 5.16 -5.02 -1.72
N LEU A 6 4.60 -5.95 -0.94
CA LEU A 6 3.26 -5.81 -0.36
C LEU A 6 3.38 -5.23 1.04
N VAL A 7 2.71 -4.12 1.29
CA VAL A 7 2.61 -3.50 2.62
C VAL A 7 1.19 -3.68 3.13
N THR A 8 1.03 -4.52 4.16
CA THR A 8 -0.25 -4.71 4.86
C THR A 8 -0.45 -3.63 5.90
N GLY A 9 -1.70 -3.21 6.16
CA GLY A 9 -1.98 -2.13 7.12
C GLY A 9 -1.52 -0.77 6.60
N CYS A 10 -1.64 -0.52 5.30
CA CYS A 10 -1.11 0.68 4.65
C CYS A 10 -2.00 1.93 4.78
N SER A 11 -3.15 1.84 5.46
CA SER A 11 -4.08 2.97 5.57
C SER A 11 -3.55 4.11 6.44
N SER A 12 -2.65 3.88 7.40
CA SER A 12 -2.10 4.97 8.22
C SER A 12 -0.79 4.58 8.91
N GLY A 13 -0.24 5.53 9.67
CA GLY A 13 0.91 5.30 10.54
C GLY A 13 2.13 4.74 9.80
N ILE A 14 2.77 3.74 10.43
CA ILE A 14 4.03 3.16 9.95
C ILE A 14 3.87 2.48 8.58
N GLY A 15 2.73 1.82 8.33
CA GLY A 15 2.47 1.16 7.05
C GLY A 15 2.46 2.15 5.89
N LEU A 16 1.77 3.28 6.06
CA LEU A 16 1.71 4.35 5.06
C LEU A 16 3.09 4.98 4.82
N GLU A 17 3.81 5.36 5.87
CA GLU A 17 5.14 5.96 5.71
C GLU A 17 6.13 4.99 5.05
N SER A 18 6.09 3.70 5.42
CA SER A 18 6.93 2.67 4.81
C SER A 18 6.63 2.50 3.33
N ALA A 19 5.35 2.49 2.93
CA ALA A 19 4.95 2.39 1.53
C ALA A 19 5.42 3.59 0.71
N LEU A 20 5.31 4.80 1.27
CA LEU A 20 5.83 6.01 0.62
C LEU A 20 7.35 5.98 0.49
N ASP A 21 8.06 5.53 1.52
CA ASP A 21 9.53 5.45 1.48
C ASP A 21 10.02 4.40 0.48
N LEU A 22 9.40 3.22 0.46
CA LEU A 22 9.69 2.18 -0.54
C LEU A 22 9.41 2.68 -1.96
N LYS A 23 8.33 3.44 -2.17
CA LYS A 23 8.06 4.07 -3.47
C LYS A 23 9.17 5.06 -3.84
N ARG A 24 9.62 5.91 -2.92
CA ARG A 24 10.75 6.84 -3.14
C ARG A 24 12.04 6.11 -3.51
N GLN A 25 12.25 4.92 -2.96
CA GLN A 25 13.39 4.04 -3.29
C GLN A 25 13.22 3.28 -4.62
N GLY A 26 12.09 3.45 -5.32
CA GLY A 26 11.84 2.88 -6.64
C GLY A 26 11.20 1.49 -6.64
N PHE A 27 10.68 1.01 -5.52
CA PHE A 27 9.93 -0.24 -5.47
C PHE A 27 8.55 -0.11 -6.12
N ASN A 28 8.04 -1.22 -6.65
CA ASN A 28 6.63 -1.36 -6.99
C ASN A 28 5.85 -1.73 -5.73
N VAL A 29 5.12 -0.77 -5.16
CA VAL A 29 4.45 -0.96 -3.87
C VAL A 29 2.98 -1.31 -4.07
N LEU A 30 2.59 -2.46 -3.53
CA LEU A 30 1.21 -2.91 -3.36
C LEU A 30 0.77 -2.52 -1.94
N ALA A 31 -0.10 -1.53 -1.83
CA ALA A 31 -0.56 -0.95 -0.58
C ALA A 31 -1.91 -1.58 -0.17
N ALA A 32 -1.88 -2.51 0.77
CA ALA A 32 -3.06 -3.24 1.22
C ALA A 32 -3.83 -2.45 2.29
N CYS A 33 -5.13 -2.25 2.07
CA CYS A 33 -6.04 -1.55 2.97
C CYS A 33 -7.37 -2.31 3.08
N ARG A 34 -8.04 -2.19 4.23
CA ARG A 34 -9.36 -2.83 4.48
C ARG A 34 -10.54 -2.05 3.91
N LYS A 35 -10.38 -0.74 3.69
CA LYS A 35 -11.45 0.15 3.24
C LYS A 35 -11.21 0.58 1.80
N ALA A 36 -12.26 0.57 0.98
CA ALA A 36 -12.18 1.01 -0.41
C ALA A 36 -11.73 2.48 -0.55
N GLU A 37 -12.13 3.34 0.39
CA GLU A 37 -11.70 4.75 0.47
C GLU A 37 -10.18 4.87 0.61
N ASP A 38 -9.57 4.03 1.45
CA ASP A 38 -8.12 4.02 1.64
C ASP A 38 -7.41 3.50 0.38
N VAL A 39 -7.98 2.49 -0.29
CA VAL A 39 -7.45 1.97 -1.57
C VAL A 39 -7.42 3.07 -2.64
N ALA A 40 -8.50 3.86 -2.77
CA ALA A 40 -8.55 4.99 -3.68
C ALA A 40 -7.49 6.04 -3.33
N ARG A 41 -7.34 6.37 -2.05
CA ARG A 41 -6.28 7.27 -1.57
C ARG A 41 -4.88 6.75 -1.89
N MET A 42 -4.63 5.44 -1.83
CA MET A 42 -3.33 4.89 -2.20
C MET A 42 -3.01 5.13 -3.69
N GLN A 43 -4.02 5.03 -4.57
CA GLN A 43 -3.87 5.31 -5.99
C GLN A 43 -3.55 6.80 -6.25
N GLU A 44 -4.19 7.71 -5.52
CA GLU A 44 -3.89 9.16 -5.57
C GLU A 44 -2.46 9.47 -5.11
N LEU A 45 -1.95 8.73 -4.12
CA LEU A 45 -0.55 8.79 -3.69
C LEU A 45 0.41 8.08 -4.67
N GLY A 46 -0.12 7.53 -5.78
CA GLY A 46 0.60 6.79 -6.82
C GLY A 46 1.20 5.47 -6.33
N LEU A 47 0.59 4.85 -5.33
CA LEU A 47 0.82 3.46 -4.93
C LEU A 47 -0.23 2.57 -5.60
N THR A 48 0.04 1.27 -5.70
CA THR A 48 -0.98 0.32 -6.17
C THR A 48 -1.85 -0.09 -4.99
N GLY A 49 -3.03 0.51 -4.83
CA GLY A 49 -3.98 0.15 -3.77
C GLY A 49 -4.57 -1.26 -3.97
N VAL A 50 -4.63 -2.04 -2.90
CA VAL A 50 -5.22 -3.39 -2.87
C VAL A 50 -6.22 -3.47 -1.72
N LEU A 51 -7.46 -3.89 -2.01
CA LEU A 51 -8.44 -4.19 -0.97
C LEU A 51 -8.10 -5.55 -0.38
N LEU A 52 -7.77 -5.59 0.91
CA LEU A 52 -7.42 -6.81 1.62
C LEU A 52 -7.82 -6.68 3.09
N ASP A 53 -8.56 -7.65 3.57
CA ASP A 53 -8.69 -7.93 5.00
C ASP A 53 -7.84 -9.14 5.34
N LEU A 54 -7.03 -9.05 6.40
CA LEU A 54 -6.18 -10.16 6.83
C LEU A 54 -6.96 -11.18 7.65
N ASP A 55 -8.12 -10.80 8.17
CA ASP A 55 -8.99 -11.66 8.96
C ASP A 55 -10.00 -12.42 8.06
N ASP A 56 -9.98 -12.23 6.73
CA ASP A 56 -10.86 -12.87 5.74
C ASP A 56 -10.06 -13.77 4.76
N PRO A 57 -10.16 -15.12 4.88
CA PRO A 57 -9.30 -16.09 4.17
C PRO A 57 -9.66 -16.39 2.71
#